data_AF-A0A7C5T2Z4-F1
#
_entry.id   AF-A0A7C5T2Z4-F1
#
_cell.length_a   1.000
_cell.length_b   1.000
_cell.length_c   1.000
_cell.angle_alpha   90.00
_cell.angle_beta   90.00
_cell.angle_gamma   90.00
#
_symmetry.space_group_name_H-M   'P 1'
#
loop_
_entity.id
_entity.type
_entity.pdbx_description
1 polymer ?
#
loop_
_entity_poly.entity_id
_entity_poly.type
_entity_poly.pdbx_seq_one_letter_code
_entity_poly.pdbx_strand_id
1 'polypeptide(L)'
;MESEVEKCANSKHEFLTVLYVSSYIISTSGISSFRGATALLDLVSRAINLSPKGFICVVRTSSPKIFPRNLRKLQQRAIDKLRSYCYIRLYEPTEFVNHAKFIIGYHFCFSEKVFYHGRYYGSTNLTCSGLAYLPRNLGNYEEFAFSRIRAELLQKLRGARGHEYYMREIRSILGSKYNLYTDKQSLKKYLDDRIQDLQGLLSRIEGVVKGTTRAQLFQAYAESLALYLHTLAFVDDLPGRRLTSEILSEVERRGVQAPDPLEVEAMLTDSEEVANELADLLNLTEEKLRSETLSYVSACKYVLEVLRQRYRAEEVSRYYDEVEKRFIEFLRENGRAHLEALEKIYTEILKRSG
;
A
#
# COMPACT_ATOMS: atom_id res chain seq x y z
N MET A 1 -15.40 4.24 17.31
CA MET A 1 -15.59 3.33 16.16
C MET A 1 -15.90 1.93 16.64
N GLU A 2 -15.01 1.28 17.39
CA GLU A 2 -15.28 -0.02 18.00
C GLU A 2 -16.61 -0.05 18.78
N SER A 3 -16.85 0.95 19.63
CA SER A 3 -18.12 1.14 20.33
C SER A 3 -19.35 1.18 19.41
N GLU A 4 -19.22 1.72 18.20
CA GLU A 4 -20.34 1.83 17.25
C GLU A 4 -20.57 0.53 16.49
N VAL A 5 -19.49 -0.21 16.20
CA VAL A 5 -19.55 -1.58 15.66
C VAL A 5 -20.28 -2.48 16.65
N GLU A 6 -19.90 -2.43 17.93
CA GLU A 6 -20.54 -3.22 18.99
C GLU A 6 -22.03 -2.88 19.16
N LYS A 7 -22.37 -1.58 19.24
CA LYS A 7 -23.77 -1.15 19.33
C LYS A 7 -24.60 -1.63 18.15
N CYS A 8 -24.12 -1.43 16.93
CA CYS A 8 -24.87 -1.82 15.73
C CYS A 8 -24.99 -3.34 15.61
N ALA A 9 -23.93 -4.09 15.91
CA ALA A 9 -23.96 -5.55 15.90
C ALA A 9 -24.94 -6.11 16.94
N ASN A 10 -24.89 -5.63 18.18
CA ASN A 10 -25.79 -6.06 19.26
C ASN A 10 -27.26 -5.71 18.98
N SER A 11 -27.48 -4.57 18.33
CA SER A 11 -28.83 -4.12 17.94
C SER A 11 -29.32 -4.75 16.62
N LYS A 12 -28.52 -5.61 15.98
CA LYS A 12 -28.80 -6.22 14.66
C LYS A 12 -29.10 -5.18 13.58
N HIS A 13 -28.45 -4.02 13.65
CA HIS A 13 -28.56 -2.99 12.64
C HIS A 13 -27.82 -3.39 11.36
N GLU A 14 -28.29 -2.90 10.21
CA GLU A 14 -27.52 -2.95 8.98
C GLU A 14 -26.49 -1.82 9.01
N PHE A 15 -25.19 -2.15 8.95
CA PHE A 15 -24.12 -1.17 9.02
C PHE A 15 -22.89 -1.57 8.20
N LEU A 16 -22.04 -0.58 7.90
CA LEU A 16 -20.70 -0.79 7.37
C LEU A 16 -19.71 0.12 8.09
N THR A 17 -18.63 -0.47 8.60
CA THR A 17 -17.47 0.24 9.14
C THR A 17 -16.28 0.04 8.23
N VAL A 18 -15.57 1.12 7.91
CA VAL A 18 -14.35 1.07 7.12
C VAL A 18 -13.23 1.73 7.90
N LEU A 19 -12.15 0.99 8.11
CA LEU A 19 -10.90 1.50 8.63
C LEU A 19 -9.89 1.53 7.48
N TYR A 20 -9.46 2.73 7.10
CA TYR A 20 -8.46 2.95 6.06
C TYR A 20 -7.19 3.54 6.67
N VAL A 21 -6.10 2.79 6.58
CA VAL A 21 -4.80 3.15 7.13
C VAL A 21 -3.81 3.34 5.99
N SER A 22 -3.09 4.45 5.97
CA SER A 22 -1.93 4.64 5.12
C SER A 22 -0.71 4.94 5.96
N SER A 23 0.39 4.24 5.70
CA SER A 23 1.67 4.48 6.38
C SER A 23 2.84 4.00 5.55
N TYR A 24 3.94 4.75 5.51
CA TYR A 24 5.16 4.33 4.80
C TYR A 24 5.76 3.06 5.42
N ILE A 25 5.84 3.01 6.75
CA ILE A 25 6.34 1.87 7.52
C ILE A 25 5.45 1.59 8.73
N ILE A 26 5.20 0.31 8.97
CA ILE A 26 4.37 -0.24 10.04
C ILE A 26 5.24 -1.22 10.83
N SER A 27 5.43 -0.96 12.13
CA SER A 27 6.07 -1.89 13.05
C SER A 27 5.06 -2.75 13.76
N THR A 28 5.50 -3.94 14.18
CA THR A 28 4.68 -4.79 15.05
C THR A 28 4.30 -4.06 16.33
N SER A 29 5.21 -3.28 16.92
CA SER A 29 4.95 -2.49 18.13
C SER A 29 3.98 -1.33 17.93
N GLY A 30 3.82 -0.79 16.72
CA GLY A 30 2.81 0.22 16.42
C GLY A 30 1.41 -0.37 16.22
N ILE A 31 1.31 -1.66 15.93
CA ILE A 31 0.04 -2.37 15.74
C ILE A 31 -0.31 -3.35 16.87
N SER A 32 0.62 -3.65 17.78
CA SER A 32 0.46 -4.50 18.96
C SER A 32 0.52 -3.68 20.25
N SER A 33 -0.19 -4.10 21.30
CA SER A 33 -0.35 -3.33 22.54
C SER A 33 0.95 -2.79 23.11
N PHE A 34 1.00 -1.48 23.35
CA PHE A 34 2.02 -0.84 24.15
C PHE A 34 1.35 -0.27 25.41
N ARG A 35 1.77 -0.75 26.59
CA ARG A 35 1.38 -0.19 27.91
C ARG A 35 -0.14 -0.03 28.14
N GLY A 36 -0.92 -1.08 27.91
CA GLY A 36 -2.34 -1.12 28.27
C GLY A 36 -3.32 -0.43 27.31
N ALA A 37 -2.83 0.20 26.23
CA ALA A 37 -3.70 0.65 25.14
C ALA A 37 -4.14 -0.55 24.27
N THR A 38 -5.40 -0.55 23.82
CA THR A 38 -5.89 -1.54 22.85
C THR A 38 -5.08 -1.41 21.56
N ALA A 39 -4.50 -2.50 21.09
CA ALA A 39 -3.74 -2.53 19.86
C ALA A 39 -4.64 -2.34 18.63
N LEU A 40 -4.13 -1.71 17.57
CA LEU A 40 -4.83 -1.64 16.28
C LEU A 40 -5.25 -3.02 15.78
N LEU A 41 -4.36 -4.02 15.92
CA LEU A 41 -4.63 -5.39 15.50
C LEU A 41 -5.75 -6.03 16.34
N ASP A 42 -5.80 -5.76 17.64
CA ASP A 42 -6.83 -6.29 18.54
C ASP A 42 -8.20 -5.69 18.19
N LEU A 43 -8.24 -4.38 17.95
CA LEU A 43 -9.45 -3.68 17.51
C LEU A 43 -9.97 -4.23 16.18
N VAL A 44 -9.09 -4.38 15.20
CA VAL A 44 -9.44 -4.94 13.88
C VAL A 44 -9.94 -6.37 14.02
N SER A 45 -9.22 -7.21 14.77
CA SER A 45 -9.60 -8.61 15.01
C SER A 45 -10.95 -8.72 15.69
N ARG A 46 -11.20 -7.96 16.78
CA ARG A 46 -12.49 -7.95 17.48
C ARG A 46 -13.63 -7.48 16.58
N ALA A 47 -13.43 -6.40 15.83
CA ALA A 47 -14.46 -5.86 14.96
C ALA A 47 -14.84 -6.82 13.81
N ILE A 48 -13.85 -7.48 13.21
CA ILE A 48 -14.08 -8.50 12.17
C ILE A 48 -14.78 -9.73 12.76
N ASN A 49 -14.36 -10.21 13.94
CA ASN A 49 -15.02 -11.35 14.58
C ASN A 49 -16.47 -11.05 14.95
N LEU A 50 -16.79 -9.80 15.29
CA LEU A 50 -18.15 -9.38 15.63
C LEU A 50 -19.05 -9.23 14.40
N SER A 51 -18.53 -8.65 13.31
CA SER A 51 -19.29 -8.45 12.07
C SER A 51 -18.37 -8.51 10.84
N PRO A 52 -18.05 -9.72 10.34
CA PRO A 52 -17.07 -9.88 9.26
C PRO A 52 -17.54 -9.30 7.92
N LYS A 53 -18.85 -9.15 7.71
CA LYS A 53 -19.46 -8.48 6.55
C LYS A 53 -19.65 -6.98 6.74
N GLY A 54 -19.70 -6.52 7.99
CA GLY A 54 -19.95 -5.13 8.36
C GLY A 54 -18.68 -4.34 8.69
N PHE A 55 -17.49 -4.94 8.54
CA PHE A 55 -16.22 -4.30 8.85
C PHE A 55 -15.16 -4.55 7.75
N ILE A 56 -14.62 -3.46 7.21
CA ILE A 56 -13.57 -3.46 6.20
C ILE A 56 -12.31 -2.82 6.77
N CYS A 57 -11.19 -3.54 6.76
CA CYS A 57 -9.86 -2.98 7.03
C CYS A 57 -9.05 -2.86 5.73
N VAL A 58 -8.64 -1.65 5.36
CA VAL A 58 -7.75 -1.41 4.22
C VAL A 58 -6.44 -0.81 4.73
N VAL A 59 -5.32 -1.36 4.30
CA VAL A 59 -3.98 -0.86 4.65
C VAL A 59 -3.19 -0.60 3.38
N ARG A 60 -2.73 0.64 3.23
CA ARG A 60 -1.80 1.04 2.18
C ARG A 60 -0.42 1.27 2.81
N THR A 61 0.59 0.56 2.31
CA THR A 61 1.96 0.69 2.85
C THR A 61 3.01 0.29 1.82
N SER A 62 4.29 0.45 2.16
CA SER A 62 5.40 0.05 1.30
C SER A 62 5.70 -1.44 1.45
N SER A 63 6.10 -2.08 0.36
CA SER A 63 6.59 -3.47 0.39
C SER A 63 7.80 -3.62 1.34
N PRO A 64 7.85 -4.66 2.20
CA PRO A 64 9.04 -4.98 2.99
C PRO A 64 10.33 -5.07 2.15
N LYS A 65 10.22 -5.46 0.88
CA LYS A 65 11.36 -5.77 0.01
C LYS A 65 12.14 -4.54 -0.44
N ILE A 66 11.51 -3.36 -0.43
CA ILE A 66 12.20 -2.11 -0.73
C ILE A 66 13.08 -1.63 0.44
N PHE A 67 12.92 -2.19 1.64
CA PHE A 67 13.69 -1.80 2.80
C PHE A 67 14.95 -2.67 3.02
N PRO A 68 16.01 -2.11 3.62
CA PRO A 68 17.18 -2.87 4.02
C PRO A 68 17.02 -3.54 5.39
N ARG A 69 17.73 -4.67 5.58
CA ARG A 69 18.07 -5.31 6.87
C ARG A 69 16.89 -5.44 7.86
N ASN A 70 16.94 -4.71 8.99
CA ASN A 70 16.02 -4.84 10.11
C ASN A 70 14.67 -4.18 9.84
N LEU A 71 14.64 -3.09 9.06
CA LEU A 71 13.40 -2.41 8.67
C LEU A 71 12.53 -3.36 7.85
N ARG A 72 13.13 -4.10 6.91
CA ARG A 72 12.46 -5.18 6.16
C ARG A 72 11.80 -6.20 7.09
N LYS A 73 12.54 -6.73 8.07
CA LYS A 73 12.01 -7.74 9.01
C LYS A 73 10.85 -7.20 9.85
N LEU A 74 10.96 -5.94 10.28
CA LEU A 74 9.93 -5.27 11.08
C LEU A 74 8.66 -5.03 10.27
N GLN A 75 8.79 -4.51 9.05
CA GLN A 75 7.68 -4.28 8.10
C GLN A 75 7.02 -5.60 7.71
N GLN A 76 7.80 -6.63 7.38
CA GLN A 76 7.30 -7.96 7.02
C GLN A 76 6.45 -8.57 8.13
N ARG A 77 6.94 -8.57 9.37
CA ARG A 77 6.20 -9.12 10.52
C ARG A 77 4.89 -8.38 10.78
N ALA A 78 4.86 -7.07 10.58
CA ALA A 78 3.64 -6.28 10.75
C ALA A 78 2.61 -6.60 9.66
N ILE A 79 3.06 -6.63 8.40
CA ILE A 79 2.23 -6.98 7.25
C ILE A 79 1.67 -8.40 7.37
N ASP A 80 2.47 -9.39 7.76
CA ASP A 80 2.02 -10.78 7.89
C ASP A 80 0.90 -10.93 8.93
N LYS A 81 0.93 -10.13 10.00
CA LYS A 81 -0.16 -10.08 10.98
C LYS A 81 -1.42 -9.43 10.41
N LEU A 82 -1.28 -8.32 9.69
CA LEU A 82 -2.41 -7.58 9.12
C LEU A 82 -3.07 -8.31 7.94
N ARG A 83 -2.31 -9.07 7.14
CA ARG A 83 -2.79 -9.79 5.95
C ARG A 83 -3.90 -10.79 6.23
N SER A 84 -4.02 -11.26 7.48
CA SER A 84 -5.09 -12.16 7.89
C SER A 84 -6.46 -11.46 8.00
N TYR A 85 -6.47 -10.13 8.07
CA TYR A 85 -7.65 -9.33 8.46
C TYR A 85 -7.93 -8.15 7.53
N CYS A 86 -6.94 -7.68 6.78
CA CYS A 86 -7.00 -6.44 6.03
C CYS A 86 -6.68 -6.65 4.54
N TYR A 87 -7.32 -5.85 3.71
CA TYR A 87 -6.97 -5.68 2.30
C TYR A 87 -5.71 -4.80 2.24
N ILE A 88 -4.55 -5.43 2.04
CA ILE A 88 -3.26 -4.72 2.02
C ILE A 88 -2.80 -4.45 0.59
N ARG A 89 -2.43 -3.20 0.33
CA ARG A 89 -1.78 -2.77 -0.90
C ARG A 89 -0.34 -2.34 -0.64
N LEU A 90 0.60 -3.01 -1.30
CA LEU A 90 2.04 -2.78 -1.23
C LEU A 90 2.60 -2.08 -2.47
N TYR A 91 1.84 -2.05 -3.56
CA TYR A 91 2.24 -1.52 -4.85
C TYR A 91 1.17 -0.60 -5.44
N GLU A 92 1.60 0.58 -5.89
CA GLU A 92 0.82 1.57 -6.63
C GLU A 92 1.60 1.94 -7.89
N PRO A 93 1.07 1.68 -9.11
CA PRO A 93 1.76 2.04 -10.35
C PRO A 93 2.09 3.53 -10.48
N THR A 94 1.29 4.41 -9.88
CA THR A 94 1.42 5.86 -10.00
C THR A 94 2.24 6.51 -8.91
N GLU A 95 2.64 5.78 -7.87
CA GLU A 95 3.36 6.34 -6.73
C GLU A 95 4.58 5.50 -6.37
N PHE A 96 5.74 6.14 -6.41
CA PHE A 96 7.04 5.54 -6.10
C PHE A 96 7.16 5.14 -4.63
N VAL A 97 6.78 6.03 -3.73
CA VAL A 97 6.80 5.81 -2.29
C VAL A 97 5.51 6.29 -1.67
N ASN A 98 4.94 5.50 -0.76
CA ASN A 98 3.77 5.90 0.02
C ASN A 98 4.18 6.86 1.16
N HIS A 99 4.08 8.17 0.94
CA HIS A 99 4.37 9.18 1.97
C HIS A 99 3.20 9.46 2.92
N ALA A 100 1.99 9.06 2.53
CA ALA A 100 0.78 9.39 3.26
C ALA A 100 0.69 8.63 4.58
N LYS A 101 0.49 9.37 5.67
CA LYS A 101 0.40 8.86 7.06
C LYS A 101 -0.92 9.27 7.67
N PHE A 102 -1.88 8.36 7.63
CA PHE A 102 -3.21 8.63 8.18
C PHE A 102 -3.93 7.38 8.63
N ILE A 103 -4.89 7.59 9.52
CA ILE A 103 -5.94 6.63 9.85
C ILE A 103 -7.27 7.33 9.64
N ILE A 104 -8.10 6.78 8.76
CA ILE A 104 -9.44 7.28 8.49
C ILE A 104 -10.43 6.18 8.81
N GLY A 105 -11.43 6.56 9.57
CA GLY A 105 -12.48 5.70 10.08
C GLY A 105 -13.83 6.19 9.60
N TYR A 106 -14.61 5.29 9.01
CA TYR A 106 -15.96 5.55 8.57
C TYR A 106 -16.89 4.53 9.19
N HIS A 107 -18.05 4.97 9.67
CA HIS A 107 -19.11 4.08 10.14
C HIS A 107 -20.45 4.58 9.63
N PHE A 108 -21.11 3.74 8.86
CA PHE A 108 -22.44 3.96 8.30
C PHE A 108 -23.41 3.03 9.02
N CYS A 109 -24.32 3.58 9.83
CA CYS A 109 -25.45 2.83 10.36
C CYS A 109 -26.65 3.09 9.44
N PHE A 110 -26.97 2.14 8.57
CA PHE A 110 -28.05 2.29 7.59
C PHE A 110 -29.43 2.25 8.25
N SER A 111 -29.58 1.47 9.32
CA SER A 111 -30.82 1.42 10.12
C SER A 111 -31.17 2.76 10.77
N GLU A 112 -30.18 3.46 11.34
CA GLU A 112 -30.38 4.77 11.99
C GLU A 112 -30.17 5.96 11.03
N LYS A 113 -29.65 5.71 9.82
CA LYS A 113 -29.25 6.73 8.84
C LYS A 113 -28.22 7.73 9.40
N VAL A 114 -27.30 7.24 10.23
CA VAL A 114 -26.23 8.05 10.84
C VAL A 114 -24.88 7.67 10.26
N PHE A 115 -24.04 8.68 10.06
CA PHE A 115 -22.65 8.54 9.63
C PHE A 115 -21.70 9.08 10.70
N TYR A 116 -20.69 8.29 11.02
CA TYR A 116 -19.58 8.72 11.86
C TYR A 116 -18.31 8.68 11.05
N HIS A 117 -17.48 9.70 11.26
CA HIS A 117 -16.19 9.80 10.61
C HIS A 117 -15.14 10.25 11.62
N GLY A 118 -14.02 9.53 11.64
CA GLY A 118 -12.82 9.91 12.36
C GLY A 118 -11.66 9.98 11.38
N ARG A 119 -10.81 10.98 11.54
CA ARG A 119 -9.54 11.07 10.82
C ARG A 119 -8.44 11.42 11.79
N TYR A 120 -7.28 10.84 11.52
CA TYR A 120 -6.04 11.12 12.19
C TYR A 120 -4.97 11.30 11.13
N TYR A 121 -4.40 12.51 11.04
CA TYR A 121 -3.23 12.82 10.22
C TYR A 121 -2.10 13.13 11.17
N GLY A 122 -0.95 12.48 11.01
CA GLY A 122 0.18 12.73 11.90
C GLY A 122 1.47 12.15 11.38
N SER A 123 2.53 12.23 12.17
CA SER A 123 3.86 11.70 11.82
C SER A 123 3.94 10.17 11.74
N THR A 124 2.80 9.47 11.75
CA THR A 124 2.67 8.04 11.99
C THR A 124 3.01 7.20 10.76
N ASN A 125 4.31 7.07 10.55
CA ASN A 125 4.85 5.72 10.51
C ASN A 125 4.28 4.99 11.74
N LEU A 126 3.53 3.89 11.57
CA LEU A 126 2.99 3.10 12.69
C LEU A 126 4.14 2.35 13.36
N THR A 127 5.13 3.10 13.84
CA THR A 127 6.35 2.72 14.52
C THR A 127 6.22 3.16 15.99
N CYS A 128 6.99 2.56 16.91
CA CYS A 128 6.90 2.83 18.36
C CYS A 128 6.57 4.30 18.70
N SER A 129 5.70 4.53 19.69
CA SER A 129 5.42 5.83 20.28
C SER A 129 6.69 6.41 20.94
N GLY A 130 7.55 7.09 20.15
CA GLY A 130 8.92 7.36 20.59
C GLY A 130 9.58 8.66 20.12
N LEU A 131 8.95 9.46 19.26
CA LEU A 131 9.47 10.80 18.91
C LEU A 131 8.64 11.95 19.52
N ALA A 132 7.53 11.64 20.19
CA ALA A 132 6.63 12.64 20.78
C ALA A 132 6.86 12.90 22.28
N TYR A 133 7.84 12.24 22.92
CA TYR A 133 8.07 12.38 24.36
C TYR A 133 9.48 12.90 24.67
N LEU A 134 9.67 14.21 24.46
CA LEU A 134 10.71 14.99 25.13
C LEU A 134 10.02 15.98 26.08
N PRO A 135 10.44 16.11 27.35
CA PRO A 135 9.79 16.98 28.34
C PRO A 135 9.73 18.48 27.99
N ARG A 136 10.35 18.90 26.87
CA ARG A 136 10.50 20.31 26.48
C ARG A 136 10.26 20.60 24.99
N ASN A 137 9.97 19.61 24.15
CA ASN A 137 9.70 19.83 22.72
C ASN A 137 8.31 19.30 22.38
N LEU A 138 7.46 20.18 21.84
CA LEU A 138 6.20 19.82 21.21
C LEU A 138 6.52 18.88 20.04
N GLY A 139 6.03 17.64 20.10
CA GLY A 139 6.14 16.68 19.01
C GLY A 139 5.42 17.16 17.75
N ASN A 140 5.70 16.51 16.63
CA ASN A 140 5.15 16.80 15.30
C ASN A 140 3.63 17.07 15.33
N TYR A 141 3.16 17.95 14.44
CA TYR A 141 1.76 18.27 14.26
C TYR A 141 0.93 17.00 14.02
N GLU A 142 0.08 16.66 14.98
CA GLU A 142 -0.89 15.56 14.90
C GLU A 142 -2.29 16.18 14.86
N GLU A 143 -2.99 16.05 13.73
CA GLU A 143 -4.39 16.43 13.62
C GLU A 143 -5.29 15.24 13.93
N PHE A 144 -6.06 15.37 15.00
CA PHE A 144 -7.19 14.48 15.27
C PHE A 144 -8.50 15.23 15.02
N ALA A 145 -9.38 14.66 14.19
CA ALA A 145 -10.72 15.16 14.04
C ALA A 145 -11.73 14.01 14.04
N PHE A 146 -12.75 14.12 14.88
CA PHE A 146 -13.88 13.21 14.93
C PHE A 146 -15.17 13.99 14.73
N SER A 147 -16.04 13.51 13.85
CA SER A 147 -17.34 14.10 13.57
C SER A 147 -18.43 13.04 13.49
N ARG A 148 -19.60 13.39 14.03
CA ARG A 148 -20.86 12.65 13.85
C ARG A 148 -21.78 13.51 13.00
N ILE A 149 -22.21 12.97 11.86
CA ILE A 149 -23.01 13.71 10.88
C ILE A 149 -24.21 12.84 10.51
N ARG A 150 -25.41 13.43 10.46
CA ARG A 150 -26.57 12.72 9.89
C ARG A 150 -26.33 12.51 8.40
N ALA A 151 -26.63 11.33 7.84
CA ALA A 151 -26.32 11.01 6.44
C ALA A 151 -26.90 12.05 5.45
N GLU A 152 -28.09 12.57 5.75
CA GLU A 152 -28.78 13.62 4.97
C GLU A 152 -28.02 14.96 4.91
N LEU A 153 -27.17 15.24 5.90
CA LEU A 153 -26.36 16.46 5.95
C LEU A 153 -25.01 16.28 5.27
N LEU A 154 -24.60 15.05 4.98
CA LEU A 154 -23.30 14.73 4.38
C LEU A 154 -23.15 15.34 2.97
N GLN A 155 -24.24 15.33 2.21
CA GLN A 155 -24.33 15.92 0.86
C GLN A 155 -24.20 17.45 0.88
N LYS A 156 -24.52 18.10 2.01
CA LYS A 156 -24.47 19.56 2.15
C LYS A 156 -23.10 20.08 2.61
N LEU A 157 -22.18 19.18 2.96
CA LEU A 157 -20.86 19.56 3.43
C LEU A 157 -19.92 19.81 2.24
N ARG A 158 -19.29 20.99 2.21
CA ARG A 158 -18.20 21.32 1.27
C ARG A 158 -17.04 20.29 1.28
N GLY A 159 -16.95 19.44 2.31
CA GLY A 159 -15.98 18.35 2.46
C GLY A 159 -16.34 17.00 1.82
N ALA A 160 -17.51 16.86 1.17
CA ALA A 160 -17.95 15.60 0.55
C ALA A 160 -16.95 15.04 -0.47
N ARG A 161 -16.25 15.91 -1.22
CA ARG A 161 -15.22 15.51 -2.21
C ARG A 161 -14.05 14.76 -1.59
N GLY A 162 -13.65 15.11 -0.36
CA GLY A 162 -12.57 14.41 0.35
C GLY A 162 -12.97 13.00 0.75
N HIS A 163 -14.20 12.82 1.25
CA HIS A 163 -14.74 11.50 1.57
C HIS A 163 -14.95 10.65 0.31
N GLU A 164 -15.41 11.26 -0.79
CA GLU A 164 -15.53 10.59 -2.08
C GLU A 164 -14.19 10.06 -2.58
N TYR A 165 -13.14 10.89 -2.51
CA TYR A 165 -11.78 10.49 -2.89
C TYR A 165 -11.34 9.21 -2.16
N TYR A 166 -11.41 9.21 -0.82
CA TYR A 166 -10.99 8.07 -0.02
C TYR A 166 -11.88 6.85 -0.24
N MET A 167 -13.20 7.01 -0.37
CA MET A 167 -14.11 5.89 -0.66
C MET A 167 -13.84 5.25 -2.02
N ARG A 168 -13.53 6.07 -3.03
CA ARG A 168 -13.15 5.58 -4.36
C ARG A 168 -11.82 4.83 -4.31
N GLU A 169 -10.85 5.33 -3.56
CA GLU A 169 -9.56 4.65 -3.35
C GLU A 169 -9.76 3.31 -2.63
N ILE A 170 -10.49 3.29 -1.51
CA ILE A 170 -10.85 2.06 -0.76
C ILE A 170 -11.52 1.03 -1.67
N ARG A 171 -12.51 1.45 -2.45
CA ARG A 171 -13.21 0.58 -3.42
C ARG A 171 -12.25 0.04 -4.47
N SER A 172 -11.36 0.86 -5.01
CA SER A 172 -10.35 0.45 -6.00
C SER A 172 -9.42 -0.62 -5.42
N ILE A 173 -8.92 -0.40 -4.21
CA ILE A 173 -8.04 -1.36 -3.51
C ILE A 173 -8.77 -2.68 -3.26
N LEU A 174 -9.99 -2.61 -2.72
CA LEU A 174 -10.79 -3.79 -2.38
C LEU A 174 -11.17 -4.58 -3.63
N GLY A 175 -11.63 -3.91 -4.69
CA GLY A 175 -11.98 -4.52 -5.97
C GLY A 175 -10.78 -5.17 -6.65
N SER A 176 -9.64 -4.48 -6.69
CA SER A 176 -8.39 -5.04 -7.21
C SER A 176 -8.00 -6.29 -6.44
N LYS A 177 -7.91 -6.22 -5.10
CA LYS A 177 -7.54 -7.39 -4.27
C LYS A 177 -8.55 -8.52 -4.41
N TYR A 178 -9.84 -8.25 -4.40
CA TYR A 178 -10.85 -9.28 -4.61
C TYR A 178 -10.64 -10.00 -5.95
N ASN A 179 -10.49 -9.25 -7.04
CA ASN A 179 -10.32 -9.81 -8.38
C ASN A 179 -9.00 -10.59 -8.53
N LEU A 180 -7.89 -10.07 -8.00
CA LEU A 180 -6.59 -10.75 -8.08
C LEU A 180 -6.59 -12.13 -7.41
N TYR A 181 -7.39 -12.32 -6.35
CA TYR A 181 -7.47 -13.60 -5.63
C TYR A 181 -8.60 -14.52 -6.12
N THR A 182 -9.63 -13.99 -6.79
CA THR A 182 -10.84 -14.76 -7.14
C THR A 182 -11.02 -14.97 -8.65
N ASP A 183 -10.42 -14.14 -9.49
CA ASP A 183 -10.53 -14.22 -10.95
C ASP A 183 -9.15 -14.35 -11.61
N LYS A 184 -8.89 -15.53 -12.17
CA LYS A 184 -7.65 -15.88 -12.87
C LYS A 184 -7.42 -15.02 -14.11
N GLN A 185 -8.48 -14.64 -14.83
CA GLN A 185 -8.35 -13.78 -16.02
C GLN A 185 -8.00 -12.35 -15.63
N SER A 186 -8.62 -11.83 -14.57
CA SER A 186 -8.24 -10.54 -14.01
C SER A 186 -6.79 -10.53 -13.52
N LEU A 187 -6.34 -11.58 -12.81
CA LEU A 187 -4.93 -11.71 -12.39
C LEU A 187 -3.97 -11.76 -13.56
N LYS A 188 -4.28 -12.57 -14.59
CA LYS A 188 -3.46 -12.67 -15.80
C LYS A 188 -3.36 -11.32 -16.52
N LYS A 189 -4.49 -10.66 -16.74
CA LYS A 189 -4.52 -9.33 -17.36
C LYS A 189 -3.72 -8.31 -16.55
N TYR A 190 -3.90 -8.28 -15.24
CA TYR A 190 -3.14 -7.39 -14.35
C TYR A 190 -1.62 -7.63 -14.45
N LEU A 191 -1.21 -8.90 -14.48
CA LEU A 191 0.19 -9.28 -14.65
C LEU A 191 0.74 -8.80 -16.00
N ASP A 192 0.04 -9.10 -17.09
CA ASP A 192 0.46 -8.76 -18.45
C ASP A 192 0.57 -7.24 -18.64
N ASP A 193 -0.46 -6.49 -18.22
CA ASP A 193 -0.51 -5.03 -18.28
C ASP A 193 0.68 -4.41 -17.52
N ARG A 194 0.94 -4.87 -16.28
CA ARG A 194 2.02 -4.30 -15.45
C ARG A 194 3.41 -4.68 -15.91
N ILE A 195 3.60 -5.89 -16.41
CA ILE A 195 4.88 -6.25 -17.02
C ILE A 195 5.13 -5.40 -18.27
N GLN A 196 4.12 -5.17 -19.10
CA GLN A 196 4.24 -4.33 -20.28
C GLN A 196 4.63 -2.89 -19.91
N ASP A 197 3.98 -2.31 -18.90
CA ASP A 197 4.32 -0.96 -18.41
C ASP A 197 5.78 -0.88 -17.94
N LEU A 198 6.22 -1.81 -17.09
CA LEU A 198 7.59 -1.86 -16.57
C LEU A 198 8.62 -2.05 -17.69
N GLN A 199 8.29 -2.84 -18.72
CA GLN A 199 9.15 -2.99 -19.89
C GLN A 199 9.25 -1.71 -20.74
N GLY A 200 8.15 -0.95 -20.86
CA GLY A 200 8.16 0.35 -21.52
C GLY A 200 9.13 1.31 -20.81
N LEU A 201 9.09 1.36 -19.48
CA LEU A 201 10.00 2.16 -18.66
C LEU A 201 11.46 1.69 -18.82
N LEU A 202 11.73 0.38 -18.77
CA LEU A 202 13.07 -0.17 -18.99
C LEU A 202 13.64 0.22 -20.35
N SER A 203 12.83 0.10 -21.40
CA SER A 203 13.25 0.42 -22.78
C SER A 203 13.59 1.91 -22.93
N ARG A 204 12.83 2.78 -22.25
CA ARG A 204 13.11 4.23 -22.21
C ARG A 204 14.46 4.51 -21.55
N ILE A 205 14.69 3.96 -20.35
CA ILE A 205 15.94 4.15 -19.60
C ILE A 205 17.15 3.66 -20.42
N GLU A 206 17.04 2.48 -21.04
CA GLU A 206 18.12 1.95 -21.89
C GLU A 206 18.42 2.80 -23.13
N GLY A 207 17.40 3.48 -23.67
CA GLY A 207 17.57 4.44 -24.76
C GLY A 207 18.45 5.62 -24.33
N VAL A 208 18.23 6.15 -23.14
CA VAL A 208 18.99 7.28 -22.56
C VAL A 208 20.45 6.88 -22.36
N VAL A 209 20.72 5.71 -21.77
CA VAL A 209 22.08 5.25 -21.44
C VAL A 209 23.05 5.16 -22.64
N LYS A 210 22.58 5.20 -23.89
CA LYS A 210 23.43 5.00 -25.09
C LYS A 210 24.09 6.25 -25.66
N GLY A 211 23.70 7.48 -25.30
CA GLY A 211 24.21 8.65 -26.03
C GLY A 211 23.95 10.02 -25.42
N THR A 212 23.68 10.09 -24.12
CA THR A 212 23.16 11.30 -23.48
C THR A 212 24.18 12.03 -22.62
N THR A 213 23.79 13.24 -22.19
CA THR A 213 24.57 14.08 -21.26
C THR A 213 24.69 13.46 -19.88
N ARG A 214 25.64 13.92 -19.06
CA ARG A 214 25.81 13.48 -17.67
C ARG A 214 24.54 13.66 -16.83
N ALA A 215 23.84 14.79 -16.99
CA ALA A 215 22.57 15.06 -16.31
C ALA A 215 21.51 13.99 -16.65
N GLN A 216 21.35 13.69 -17.95
CA GLN A 216 20.41 12.67 -18.41
C GLN A 216 20.81 11.26 -17.96
N LEU A 217 22.11 10.96 -17.87
CA LEU A 217 22.60 9.71 -17.29
C LEU A 217 22.28 9.61 -15.80
N PHE A 218 22.40 10.72 -15.06
CA PHE A 218 22.04 10.76 -13.64
C PHE A 218 20.54 10.55 -13.44
N GLN A 219 19.69 11.21 -14.24
CA GLN A 219 18.25 11.00 -14.22
C GLN A 219 17.89 9.55 -14.54
N ALA A 220 18.47 8.97 -15.59
CA ALA A 220 18.28 7.55 -15.94
C ALA A 220 18.73 6.61 -14.81
N TYR A 221 19.82 6.95 -14.12
CA TYR A 221 20.27 6.23 -12.95
C TYR A 221 19.22 6.27 -11.83
N ALA A 222 18.77 7.46 -11.41
CA ALA A 222 17.72 7.62 -10.40
C ALA A 222 16.41 6.92 -10.79
N GLU A 223 15.98 7.04 -12.05
CA GLU A 223 14.81 6.33 -12.58
C GLU A 223 14.98 4.81 -12.53
N SER A 224 16.18 4.29 -12.80
CA SER A 224 16.44 2.84 -12.74
C SER A 224 16.39 2.29 -11.31
N LEU A 225 16.85 3.08 -10.32
CA LEU A 225 16.71 2.76 -8.91
C LEU A 225 15.23 2.70 -8.51
N ALA A 226 14.48 3.73 -8.90
CA ALA A 226 13.05 3.82 -8.61
C ALA A 226 12.28 2.66 -9.24
N LEU A 227 12.58 2.35 -10.51
CA LEU A 227 11.98 1.25 -11.24
C LEU A 227 12.30 -0.12 -10.62
N TYR A 228 13.50 -0.30 -10.09
CA TYR A 228 13.87 -1.52 -9.38
C TYR A 228 13.03 -1.71 -8.12
N LEU A 229 12.88 -0.67 -7.29
CA LEU A 229 12.02 -0.71 -6.11
C LEU A 229 10.55 -0.97 -6.47
N HIS A 230 10.03 -0.31 -7.51
CA HIS A 230 8.69 -0.59 -8.04
C HIS A 230 8.52 -2.04 -8.48
N THR A 231 9.52 -2.60 -9.16
CA THR A 231 9.49 -3.99 -9.64
C THR A 231 9.46 -4.97 -8.46
N LEU A 232 10.25 -4.72 -7.41
CA LEU A 232 10.22 -5.52 -6.18
C LEU A 232 8.85 -5.43 -5.49
N ALA A 233 8.30 -4.22 -5.33
CA ALA A 233 7.01 -4.00 -4.71
C ALA A 233 5.86 -4.65 -5.49
N PHE A 234 5.91 -4.60 -6.83
CA PHE A 234 4.94 -5.26 -7.70
C PHE A 234 4.91 -6.76 -7.46
N VAL A 235 6.06 -7.45 -7.50
CA VAL A 235 6.14 -8.89 -7.25
C VAL A 235 5.66 -9.24 -5.85
N ASP A 236 5.99 -8.41 -4.87
CA ASP A 236 5.65 -8.63 -3.46
C ASP A 236 4.15 -8.46 -3.16
N ASP A 237 3.43 -7.68 -3.97
CA ASP A 237 1.99 -7.41 -3.87
C ASP A 237 1.10 -8.47 -4.56
N LEU A 238 1.69 -9.32 -5.41
CA LEU A 238 0.99 -10.39 -6.12
C LEU A 238 0.57 -11.54 -5.17
N PRO A 239 -0.59 -12.19 -5.44
CA PRO A 239 -0.97 -13.42 -4.73
C PRO A 239 0.05 -14.55 -4.92
N GLY A 240 0.11 -15.50 -3.99
CA GLY A 240 0.99 -16.66 -4.08
C GLY A 240 2.30 -16.43 -3.34
N ARG A 241 2.20 -16.08 -2.06
CA ARG A 241 3.29 -15.61 -1.20
C ARG A 241 4.53 -16.49 -1.22
N ARG A 242 4.38 -17.82 -1.32
CA ARG A 242 5.54 -18.72 -1.41
C ARG A 242 6.30 -18.49 -2.70
N LEU A 243 5.62 -18.47 -3.84
CA LEU A 243 6.22 -18.22 -5.15
C LEU A 243 6.84 -16.84 -5.25
N THR A 244 6.12 -15.78 -4.84
CA THR A 244 6.65 -14.42 -4.91
C THR A 244 7.88 -14.25 -4.02
N SER A 245 7.87 -14.84 -2.82
CA SER A 245 9.05 -14.86 -1.94
C SER A 245 10.24 -15.59 -2.54
N GLU A 246 10.02 -16.74 -3.18
CA GLU A 246 11.07 -17.50 -3.87
C GLU A 246 11.70 -16.68 -5.01
N ILE A 247 10.89 -16.04 -5.84
CA ILE A 247 11.34 -15.16 -6.93
C ILE A 247 12.19 -14.03 -6.35
N LEU A 248 11.69 -13.33 -5.33
CA LEU A 248 12.39 -12.22 -4.70
C LEU A 248 13.71 -12.64 -4.03
N SER A 249 13.74 -13.80 -3.38
CA SER A 249 14.96 -14.35 -2.78
C SER A 249 15.99 -14.80 -3.82
N GLU A 250 15.57 -15.19 -5.02
CA GLU A 250 16.46 -15.46 -6.14
C GLU A 250 17.12 -14.19 -6.68
N VAL A 251 16.35 -13.11 -6.81
CA VAL A 251 16.85 -11.78 -7.21
C VAL A 251 17.85 -11.26 -6.17
N GLU A 252 17.54 -11.37 -4.87
CA GLU A 252 18.45 -10.98 -3.79
C GLU A 252 19.79 -11.75 -3.84
N ARG A 253 19.77 -13.03 -4.21
CA ARG A 253 20.99 -13.85 -4.34
C ARG A 253 21.91 -13.42 -5.48
N ARG A 254 21.41 -12.66 -6.46
CA ARG A 254 22.24 -12.07 -7.52
C ARG A 254 23.03 -10.85 -7.09
N GLY A 255 22.83 -10.36 -5.86
CA GLY A 255 23.67 -9.33 -5.25
C GLY A 255 23.24 -7.89 -5.51
N VAL A 256 22.15 -7.65 -6.26
CA VAL A 256 21.60 -6.30 -6.45
C VAL A 256 20.75 -5.92 -5.24
N GLN A 257 21.31 -5.10 -4.36
CA GLN A 257 20.62 -4.64 -3.16
C GLN A 257 19.54 -3.61 -3.52
N ALA A 258 18.43 -3.64 -2.79
CA ALA A 258 17.43 -2.57 -2.89
C ALA A 258 18.06 -1.27 -2.36
N PRO A 259 18.06 -0.17 -3.15
CA PRO A 259 18.50 1.13 -2.67
C PRO A 259 17.57 1.65 -1.57
N ASP A 260 18.02 2.61 -0.77
CA ASP A 260 17.14 3.27 0.19
C ASP A 260 16.09 4.11 -0.55
N PRO A 261 14.78 3.86 -0.36
CA PRO A 261 13.76 4.58 -1.13
C PRO A 261 13.74 6.10 -0.90
N LEU A 262 14.18 6.58 0.28
CA LEU A 262 14.24 8.01 0.57
C LEU A 262 15.42 8.68 -0.13
N GLU A 263 16.56 7.98 -0.25
CA GLU A 263 17.69 8.47 -1.04
C GLU A 263 17.31 8.56 -2.51
N VAL A 264 16.61 7.55 -3.05
CA VAL A 264 16.13 7.56 -4.43
C VAL A 264 15.15 8.71 -4.67
N GLU A 265 14.21 8.95 -3.76
CA GLU A 265 13.29 10.08 -3.85
C GLU A 265 14.04 11.42 -3.91
N ALA A 266 15.04 11.61 -3.06
CA ALA A 266 15.86 12.82 -3.05
C ALA A 266 16.71 13.00 -4.33
N MET A 267 16.95 11.92 -5.08
CA MET A 267 17.69 11.96 -6.34
C MET A 267 16.80 12.22 -7.56
N LEU A 268 15.48 12.01 -7.47
CA LEU A 268 14.57 12.24 -8.59
C LEU A 268 14.44 13.74 -8.86
N THR A 269 14.84 14.18 -10.05
CA THR A 269 14.79 15.59 -10.45
C THR A 269 14.60 15.73 -11.95
N ASP A 270 13.75 16.68 -12.36
CA ASP A 270 13.56 17.05 -13.76
C ASP A 270 14.57 18.14 -14.22
N SER A 271 15.33 18.74 -13.30
CA SER A 271 16.31 19.78 -13.60
C SER A 271 17.69 19.19 -13.93
N GLU A 272 18.20 19.47 -15.13
CA GLU A 272 19.54 19.04 -15.54
C GLU A 272 20.66 19.67 -14.67
N GLU A 273 20.47 20.91 -14.21
CA GLU A 273 21.40 21.60 -13.31
C GLU A 273 21.52 20.84 -11.98
N VAL A 274 20.37 20.57 -11.34
CA VAL A 274 20.31 19.81 -10.08
C VAL A 274 20.84 18.39 -10.27
N ALA A 275 20.55 17.75 -11.41
CA ALA A 275 21.08 16.42 -11.72
C ALA A 275 22.61 16.40 -11.77
N ASN A 276 23.24 17.41 -12.37
CA ASN A 276 24.70 17.52 -12.39
C ASN A 276 25.27 17.78 -10.99
N GLU A 277 24.66 18.68 -10.22
CA GLU A 277 25.07 18.97 -8.84
C GLU A 277 25.01 17.72 -7.95
N LEU A 278 23.92 16.95 -8.05
CA LEU A 278 23.77 15.70 -7.31
C LEU A 278 24.78 14.65 -7.78
N ALA A 279 25.06 14.56 -9.08
CA ALA A 279 26.08 13.66 -9.60
C ALA A 279 27.48 14.02 -9.05
N ASP A 280 27.81 15.30 -8.91
CA ASP A 280 29.05 15.76 -8.30
C ASP A 280 29.09 15.49 -6.78
N LEU A 281 28.00 15.81 -6.07
CA LEU A 281 27.89 15.58 -4.63
C LEU A 281 28.08 14.09 -4.26
N LEU A 282 27.53 13.20 -5.09
CA LEU A 282 27.62 11.75 -4.91
C LEU A 282 28.88 11.14 -5.54
N ASN A 283 29.77 11.96 -6.13
CA ASN A 283 30.97 11.54 -6.83
C ASN A 283 30.70 10.46 -7.90
N LEU A 284 29.63 10.65 -8.67
CA LEU A 284 29.22 9.74 -9.73
C LEU A 284 29.78 10.20 -11.07
N THR A 285 30.73 9.42 -11.59
CA THR A 285 31.27 9.58 -12.95
C THR A 285 30.27 9.06 -13.99
N GLU A 286 30.38 9.50 -15.24
CA GLU A 286 29.52 8.99 -16.32
C GLU A 286 29.64 7.47 -16.49
N GLU A 287 30.84 6.91 -16.35
CA GLU A 287 31.08 5.47 -16.41
C GLU A 287 30.34 4.72 -15.28
N LYS A 288 30.38 5.27 -14.06
CA LYS A 288 29.65 4.72 -12.92
C LYS A 288 28.14 4.82 -13.11
N LEU A 289 27.64 5.96 -13.57
CA LEU A 289 26.22 6.14 -13.89
C LEU A 289 25.75 5.11 -14.93
N ARG A 290 26.49 4.93 -16.03
CA ARG A 290 26.13 3.95 -17.07
C ARG A 290 26.15 2.53 -16.53
N SER A 291 27.22 2.13 -15.86
CA SER A 291 27.38 0.77 -15.33
C SER A 291 26.34 0.42 -14.26
N GLU A 292 26.08 1.32 -13.31
CA GLU A 292 25.08 1.09 -12.26
C GLU A 292 23.65 1.11 -12.83
N THR A 293 23.33 2.03 -13.74
CA THR A 293 22.02 2.05 -14.43
C THR A 293 21.78 0.72 -15.14
N LEU A 294 22.75 0.22 -15.91
CA LEU A 294 22.64 -1.06 -16.62
C LEU A 294 22.50 -2.25 -15.66
N SER A 295 23.15 -2.19 -14.49
CA SER A 295 23.00 -3.21 -13.44
C SER A 295 21.56 -3.31 -12.94
N TYR A 296 20.94 -2.16 -12.58
CA TYR A 296 19.55 -2.13 -12.12
C TYR A 296 18.54 -2.48 -13.22
N VAL A 297 18.76 -2.00 -14.45
CA VAL A 297 17.95 -2.39 -15.62
C VAL A 297 18.01 -3.90 -15.85
N SER A 298 19.21 -4.49 -15.82
CA SER A 298 19.40 -5.93 -15.97
C SER A 298 18.70 -6.72 -14.86
N ALA A 299 18.78 -6.24 -13.61
CA ALA A 299 18.06 -6.83 -12.48
C ALA A 299 16.55 -6.81 -12.68
N CYS A 300 15.98 -5.68 -13.10
CA CYS A 300 14.55 -5.56 -13.41
C CYS A 300 14.14 -6.52 -14.53
N LYS A 301 14.88 -6.55 -15.64
CA LYS A 301 14.62 -7.47 -16.77
C LYS A 301 14.58 -8.92 -16.31
N TYR A 302 15.55 -9.31 -15.49
CA TYR A 302 15.60 -10.63 -14.91
C TYR A 302 14.36 -10.94 -14.06
N VAL A 303 13.95 -10.03 -13.17
CA VAL A 303 12.76 -10.22 -12.33
C VAL A 303 11.53 -10.46 -13.22
N LEU A 304 11.33 -9.63 -14.24
CA LEU A 304 10.19 -9.74 -15.16
C LEU A 304 10.24 -11.03 -15.98
N GLU A 305 11.42 -11.47 -16.39
CA GLU A 305 11.61 -12.73 -17.11
C GLU A 305 11.24 -13.93 -16.22
N VAL A 306 11.79 -14.01 -15.02
CA VAL A 306 11.49 -15.07 -14.04
C VAL A 306 10.01 -15.09 -13.71
N LEU A 307 9.40 -13.91 -13.54
CA LEU A 307 7.97 -13.78 -13.27
C LEU A 307 7.15 -14.34 -14.44
N ARG A 308 7.45 -14.01 -15.70
CA ARG A 308 6.76 -14.57 -16.88
C ARG A 308 6.90 -16.08 -17.01
N GLN A 309 8.07 -16.61 -16.71
CA GLN A 309 8.35 -18.04 -16.86
C GLN A 309 7.61 -18.86 -15.80
N ARG A 310 7.62 -18.38 -14.54
CA ARG A 310 7.18 -19.15 -13.37
C ARG A 310 5.79 -18.81 -12.87
N TYR A 311 5.34 -17.56 -13.03
CA TYR A 311 4.05 -17.13 -12.47
C TYR A 311 2.90 -17.46 -13.44
N ARG A 312 2.16 -18.52 -13.10
CA ARG A 312 0.94 -18.93 -13.83
C ARG A 312 -0.28 -18.61 -12.98
N ALA A 313 -1.12 -17.68 -13.45
CA ALA A 313 -2.33 -17.25 -12.74
C ALA A 313 -3.27 -18.43 -12.41
N GLU A 314 -3.27 -19.47 -13.24
CA GLU A 314 -4.10 -20.66 -13.08
C GLU A 314 -3.65 -21.55 -11.91
N GLU A 315 -2.37 -21.50 -11.56
CA GLU A 315 -1.71 -22.37 -10.59
C GLU A 315 -1.29 -21.65 -9.30
N VAL A 316 -1.43 -20.32 -9.25
CA VAL A 316 -1.01 -19.48 -8.12
C VAL A 316 -1.51 -19.99 -6.76
N SER A 317 -2.69 -20.63 -6.75
CA SER A 317 -3.29 -21.18 -5.54
C SER A 317 -2.48 -22.29 -4.86
N ARG A 318 -1.62 -22.99 -5.61
CA ARG A 318 -0.69 -23.98 -5.06
C ARG A 318 0.39 -23.35 -4.18
N TYR A 319 0.61 -22.04 -4.32
CA TYR A 319 1.67 -21.29 -3.65
C TYR A 319 1.16 -20.42 -2.49
N TYR A 320 -0.13 -20.50 -2.15
CA TYR A 320 -0.65 -19.79 -0.98
C TYR A 320 -0.01 -20.29 0.31
N ASP A 321 0.39 -19.35 1.17
CA ASP A 321 0.74 -19.66 2.56
C ASP A 321 -0.52 -19.77 3.43
N GLU A 322 -0.37 -20.12 4.72
CA GLU A 322 -1.52 -20.26 5.64
C GLU A 322 -2.25 -18.94 5.91
N VAL A 323 -1.58 -17.79 5.74
CA VAL A 323 -2.20 -16.47 5.93
C VAL A 323 -3.08 -16.13 4.72
N GLU A 324 -2.60 -16.35 3.50
CA GLU A 324 -3.36 -16.16 2.26
C GLU A 324 -4.54 -17.10 2.17
N LYS A 325 -4.40 -18.36 2.57
CA LYS A 325 -5.52 -19.31 2.58
C LYS A 325 -6.69 -18.78 3.41
N ARG A 326 -6.42 -18.33 4.64
CA ARG A 326 -7.43 -17.70 5.51
C ARG A 326 -7.99 -16.42 4.91
N PHE A 327 -7.16 -15.59 4.30
CA PHE A 327 -7.61 -14.37 3.64
C PHE A 327 -8.55 -14.67 2.46
N ILE A 328 -8.30 -15.72 1.68
CA ILE A 328 -9.16 -16.13 0.56
C ILE A 328 -10.51 -16.66 1.05
N GLU A 329 -10.53 -17.44 2.13
CA GLU A 329 -11.77 -17.87 2.77
C GLU A 329 -12.59 -16.64 3.19
N PHE A 330 -11.95 -15.69 3.87
CA PHE A 330 -12.56 -14.40 4.23
C PHE A 330 -13.08 -13.63 3.01
N LEU A 331 -12.33 -13.57 1.89
CA LEU A 331 -12.75 -12.92 0.65
C LEU A 331 -13.96 -13.61 0.01
N ARG A 332 -14.00 -14.94 0.00
CA ARG A 332 -15.12 -15.71 -0.58
C ARG A 332 -16.42 -15.47 0.19
N GLU A 333 -16.32 -15.41 1.52
CA GLU A 333 -17.48 -15.24 2.39
C GLU A 333 -17.99 -13.79 2.46
N ASN A 334 -17.07 -12.81 2.41
CA ASN A 334 -17.38 -11.42 2.76
C ASN A 334 -17.07 -10.42 1.64
N GLY A 335 -16.13 -10.72 0.73
CA GLY A 335 -15.61 -9.75 -0.24
C GLY A 335 -16.66 -9.17 -1.19
N ARG A 336 -17.59 -10.00 -1.67
CA ARG A 336 -18.71 -9.53 -2.50
C ARG A 336 -19.64 -8.59 -1.73
N ALA A 337 -19.99 -8.94 -0.49
CA ALA A 337 -20.83 -8.09 0.36
C ALA A 337 -20.15 -6.75 0.66
N HIS A 338 -18.83 -6.73 0.86
CA HIS A 338 -18.07 -5.49 1.01
C HIS A 338 -18.13 -4.60 -0.23
N LEU A 339 -17.95 -5.18 -1.43
CA LEU A 339 -18.05 -4.42 -2.68
C LEU A 339 -19.45 -3.84 -2.88
N GLU A 340 -20.49 -4.63 -2.63
CA GLU A 340 -21.89 -4.19 -2.74
C GLU A 340 -22.21 -3.08 -1.73
N ALA A 341 -21.75 -3.20 -0.47
CA ALA A 341 -21.95 -2.18 0.56
C ALA A 341 -21.21 -0.87 0.24
N LEU A 342 -19.98 -0.95 -0.28
CA LEU A 342 -19.24 0.23 -0.75
C LEU A 342 -19.91 0.88 -1.96
N GLU A 343 -20.47 0.09 -2.88
CA GLU A 343 -21.22 0.63 -4.02
C GLU A 343 -22.49 1.35 -3.59
N LYS A 344 -23.22 0.79 -2.61
CA LYS A 344 -24.38 1.44 -1.99
C LYS A 344 -24.00 2.80 -1.41
N ILE A 345 -22.91 2.89 -0.66
CA ILE A 345 -22.41 4.17 -0.11
C ILE A 345 -22.06 5.15 -1.24
N TYR A 346 -21.33 4.69 -2.26
CA TYR A 346 -20.90 5.56 -3.35
C TYR A 346 -22.10 6.13 -4.13
N THR A 347 -23.05 5.28 -4.49
CA THR A 347 -24.21 5.64 -5.32
C THR A 347 -25.29 6.40 -4.56
N GLU A 348 -25.63 5.98 -3.34
CA GLU A 348 -26.76 6.53 -2.59
C GLU A 348 -26.37 7.72 -1.70
N ILE A 349 -25.12 7.75 -1.21
CA ILE A 349 -24.68 8.74 -0.22
C ILE A 349 -23.78 9.81 -0.85
N LEU A 350 -22.82 9.43 -1.70
CA LEU A 350 -21.81 10.36 -2.22
C LEU A 350 -22.19 10.98 -3.59
N LYS A 351 -22.69 10.18 -4.55
CA LYS A 351 -22.95 10.61 -5.94
C LYS A 351 -24.20 11.50 -6.13
N ARG A 352 -25.07 11.65 -5.12
CA ARG A 352 -26.16 12.64 -5.11
C ARG A 352 -25.68 14.09 -4.84
N SER A 353 -24.37 14.32 -4.82
CA SER A 353 -23.74 15.63 -4.52
C SER A 353 -23.31 16.41 -5.78
N GLY A 354 -23.80 16.02 -6.96
CA GLY A 354 -23.52 16.64 -8.26
C GLY A 354 -24.64 17.52 -8.75
#